data_AF-A0A8J3HGX5-F1
#
_entry.id   AF-A0A8J3HGX5-F1
#
_cell.length_a   1.000
_cell.length_b   1.000
_cell.length_c   1.000
_cell.angle_alpha   90.00
_cell.angle_beta   90.00
_cell.angle_gamma   90.00
#
_symmetry.space_group_name_H-M   'P 1'
#
loop_
_entity.id
_entity.type
_entity.pdbx_description
1 polymer ?
#
loop_
_entity_poly.entity_id
_entity_poly.type
_entity_poly.pdbx_seq_one_letter_code
_entity_poly.pdbx_strand_id
1 'polypeptide(L)'
;MTNRLWTGLPHPVREQVDGLLSTGATMEAMALVRRDGGPAALRLHDVREMIDARRAELGIPIDDGTIRTDLAEATAALDAITVPVAAVEALWDGDSIGWIVVLFAIVRRPGREHPAFDEMCLGAFRYGGDLRVLNGQVPPWPEAADARRIGTELADRLGVPFYFHSPDTPDTFLPRWWNQG
;
A
#
# COMPACT_ATOMS: atom_id res chain seq x y z
N MET A 1 18.40 -7.31 22.02
CA MET A 1 19.65 -6.54 21.78
C MET A 1 19.28 -5.08 21.82
N THR A 2 19.90 -4.29 22.71
CA THR A 2 19.55 -2.87 22.85
C THR A 2 19.90 -2.10 21.58
N ASN A 3 18.88 -1.61 20.87
CA ASN A 3 19.08 -0.84 19.64
C ASN A 3 19.82 0.47 19.97
N ARG A 4 21.06 0.62 19.47
CA ARG A 4 21.91 1.79 19.77
C ARG A 4 21.28 3.11 19.32
N LEU A 5 20.49 3.09 18.24
CA LEU A 5 19.75 4.26 17.75
C LEU A 5 18.69 4.68 18.76
N TRP A 6 17.93 3.71 19.29
CA TRP A 6 16.93 3.96 20.32
C TRP A 6 17.53 4.57 21.58
N THR A 7 18.66 4.03 22.06
CA THR A 7 19.33 4.58 23.24
C THR A 7 19.92 5.97 23.03
N GLY A 8 20.23 6.33 21.78
CA GLY A 8 20.72 7.66 21.41
C GLY A 8 19.65 8.75 21.36
N LEU A 9 18.37 8.38 21.31
CA LEU A 9 17.27 9.33 21.32
C LEU A 9 17.16 10.07 22.67
N PRO A 10 16.81 11.37 22.66
CA PRO A 10 16.46 12.08 23.89
C PRO A 10 15.34 11.36 24.65
N HIS A 11 15.41 11.34 25.99
CA HIS A 11 14.41 10.67 26.82
C HIS A 11 12.96 11.11 26.51
N PRO A 12 12.65 12.42 26.36
CA PRO A 12 11.28 12.84 26.05
C PRO A 12 10.79 12.32 24.69
N VAL A 13 11.70 12.17 23.71
CA VAL A 13 11.37 11.63 22.39
C VAL A 13 11.05 10.15 22.49
N ARG A 14 11.80 9.38 23.29
CA ARG A 14 11.51 7.95 23.52
C ARG A 14 10.13 7.74 24.13
N GLU A 15 9.76 8.50 25.17
CA GLU A 15 8.44 8.37 25.81
C GLU A 15 7.30 8.70 24.84
N GLN A 16 7.47 9.75 24.03
CA GLN A 16 6.48 10.12 23.02
C GLN A 16 6.37 9.07 21.92
N VAL A 17 7.49 8.50 21.47
CA VAL A 17 7.49 7.40 20.49
C VAL A 17 6.77 6.18 21.06
N ASP A 18 7.09 5.75 22.28
CA ASP A 18 6.40 4.61 22.91
C ASP A 18 4.88 4.85 23.01
N GLY A 19 4.46 6.07 23.36
CA GLY A 19 3.05 6.48 23.37
C GLY A 19 2.39 6.37 21.99
N LEU A 20 3.03 6.88 20.94
CA LEU A 20 2.53 6.81 19.56
C LEU A 20 2.48 5.38 19.04
N LEU A 21 3.46 4.54 19.39
CA LEU A 21 3.44 3.13 19.00
C LEU A 21 2.30 2.38 19.67
N SER A 22 2.03 2.68 20.94
CA SER A 22 0.94 2.06 21.70
C SER A 22 -0.46 2.39 21.13
N THR A 23 -0.60 3.52 20.43
CA THR A 23 -1.85 3.90 19.73
C THR A 23 -1.87 3.50 18.25
N GLY A 24 -0.82 2.83 17.76
CA GLY A 24 -0.68 2.43 16.35
C GLY A 24 -0.21 3.53 15.40
N ALA A 25 0.09 4.74 15.89
CA ALA A 25 0.50 5.91 15.13
C ALA A 25 1.98 5.84 14.67
N THR A 26 2.31 4.82 13.88
CA THR A 26 3.69 4.47 13.50
C THR A 26 4.36 5.52 12.63
N MET A 27 3.62 6.09 11.68
CA MET A 27 4.15 7.13 10.80
C MET A 27 4.47 8.41 11.56
N GLU A 28 3.64 8.76 12.56
CA GLU A 28 3.89 9.89 13.45
C GLU A 28 5.11 9.64 14.33
N ALA A 29 5.28 8.42 14.84
CA ALA A 29 6.47 8.02 15.59
C ALA A 29 7.75 8.15 14.74
N MET A 30 7.73 7.67 13.50
CA MET A 30 8.86 7.80 12.56
C MET A 30 9.16 9.26 12.22
N ALA A 31 8.12 10.09 12.00
CA ALA A 31 8.27 11.51 11.74
C ALA A 31 8.87 12.25 12.95
N LEU A 32 8.41 11.92 14.16
CA LEU A 32 8.94 12.44 15.42
C LEU A 32 10.42 12.11 15.57
N VAL A 33 10.82 10.86 15.33
CA VAL A 33 12.23 10.45 15.37
C VAL A 33 13.07 11.23 14.35
N ARG A 34 12.59 11.41 13.12
CA ARG A 34 13.33 12.14 12.09
C ARG A 34 13.48 13.63 12.40
N ARG A 35 12.48 14.22 13.05
CA ARG A 35 12.44 15.65 13.38
C ARG A 35 13.25 15.96 14.64
N ASP A 36 13.06 15.17 15.68
CA ASP A 36 13.50 15.48 17.05
C ASP A 36 14.53 14.48 17.60
N GLY A 37 14.92 13.45 16.82
CA GLY A 37 15.79 12.37 17.26
C GLY A 37 17.29 12.71 17.38
N GLY A 38 17.69 13.94 17.03
CA GLY A 38 19.05 14.44 17.23
C GLY A 38 19.80 14.80 15.94
N PRO A 39 21.10 15.13 16.03
CA PRO A 39 21.86 15.81 14.98
C PRO A 39 22.25 14.94 13.77
N ALA A 40 21.97 13.63 13.78
CA ALA A 40 22.15 12.78 12.60
C ALA A 40 20.82 12.69 11.85
N ALA A 41 20.82 13.06 10.57
CA ALA A 41 19.72 12.74 9.67
C ALA A 41 19.66 11.21 9.49
N LEU A 42 18.98 10.53 10.40
CA LEU A 42 18.78 9.08 10.34
C LEU A 42 18.09 8.75 9.01
N ARG A 43 18.62 7.76 8.30
CA ARG A 43 17.99 7.29 7.07
C ARG A 43 16.62 6.70 7.44
N LEU A 44 15.67 6.80 6.53
CA LEU A 44 14.31 6.29 6.77
C LEU A 44 14.33 4.80 7.12
N HIS A 45 15.22 4.04 6.49
CA HIS A 45 15.47 2.63 6.79
C HIS A 45 15.88 2.41 8.26
N ASP A 46 16.87 3.17 8.75
CA ASP A 46 17.38 3.03 10.12
C ASP A 46 16.30 3.39 11.16
N VAL A 47 15.49 4.41 10.85
CA VAL A 47 14.35 4.79 11.69
C VAL A 47 13.30 3.68 11.72
N ARG A 48 12.99 3.08 10.56
CA ARG A 48 12.03 1.98 10.45
C ARG A 48 12.49 0.77 11.26
N GLU A 49 13.71 0.30 11.05
CA GLU A 49 14.28 -0.84 11.77
C GLU A 49 14.27 -0.62 13.29
N MET A 50 14.58 0.60 13.72
CA MET A 50 14.51 0.98 15.13
C MET A 50 13.09 0.95 15.69
N ILE A 51 12.11 1.47 14.95
CA ILE A 51 10.71 1.43 15.34
C ILE A 51 10.19 -0.01 15.41
N ASP A 52 10.52 -0.85 14.43
CA ASP A 52 10.09 -2.25 14.39
C ASP A 52 10.70 -3.05 15.56
N ALA A 53 11.99 -2.85 15.84
CA ALA A 53 12.65 -3.44 17.01
C ALA A 53 11.99 -2.97 18.31
N ARG A 54 11.62 -1.69 18.42
CA ARG A 54 10.97 -1.15 19.62
C ARG A 54 9.55 -1.69 19.80
N ARG A 55 8.76 -1.82 18.72
CA ARG A 55 7.44 -2.46 18.76
C ARG A 55 7.53 -3.90 19.25
N ALA A 56 8.52 -4.65 18.77
CA ALA A 56 8.76 -6.02 19.22
C ALA A 56 9.10 -6.07 20.72
N GLU A 57 9.93 -5.15 21.24
CA GLU A 57 10.21 -5.04 22.68
C GLU A 57 8.97 -4.70 23.52
N LEU A 58 8.05 -3.90 22.97
CA LEU A 58 6.78 -3.54 23.62
C LEU A 58 5.70 -4.62 23.48
N GLY A 59 5.97 -5.72 22.77
CA GLY A 59 4.98 -6.76 22.48
C GLY A 59 3.85 -6.29 21.55
N ILE A 60 4.05 -5.18 20.84
CA ILE A 60 3.10 -4.65 19.88
C ILE A 60 3.27 -5.45 18.59
N PRO A 61 2.23 -6.17 18.11
CA PRO A 61 2.31 -6.92 16.87
C PRO A 61 2.78 -6.01 15.73
N ILE A 62 3.71 -6.48 14.92
CA ILE A 62 4.06 -5.81 13.68
C ILE A 62 2.88 -6.07 12.74
N ASP A 63 2.25 -5.00 12.27
CA ASP A 63 1.33 -5.09 11.14
C ASP A 63 2.15 -5.54 9.95
N ASP A 64 1.89 -6.75 9.44
CA ASP A 64 2.59 -7.27 8.27
C ASP A 64 2.20 -6.50 6.99
N GLY A 65 1.23 -5.59 7.11
CA GLY A 65 0.72 -4.74 6.05
C GLY A 65 -0.20 -5.49 5.10
N THR A 66 -0.64 -6.70 5.45
CA THR A 66 -1.57 -7.46 4.61
C THR A 66 -2.87 -6.70 4.43
N ILE A 67 -3.21 -6.44 3.17
CA ILE A 67 -4.47 -5.79 2.77
C ILE A 67 -5.16 -6.77 1.83
N ARG A 68 -6.42 -7.10 2.11
CA ARG A 68 -7.20 -8.02 1.27
C ARG A 68 -8.60 -7.47 1.12
N THR A 69 -8.89 -6.94 -0.06
CA THR A 69 -10.28 -6.67 -0.44
C THR A 69 -10.92 -7.94 -0.97
N ASP A 70 -12.09 -8.31 -0.45
CA ASP A 70 -12.85 -9.42 -1.02
C ASP A 70 -13.78 -8.97 -2.17
N LEU A 71 -14.36 -9.93 -2.88
CA LEU A 71 -15.24 -9.63 -4.02
C LEU A 71 -16.50 -8.85 -3.60
N ALA A 72 -17.04 -9.10 -2.40
CA ALA A 72 -18.26 -8.45 -1.93
C ALA A 72 -17.99 -6.99 -1.58
N GLU A 73 -16.85 -6.70 -0.95
CA GLU A 73 -16.39 -5.34 -0.68
C GLU A 73 -16.14 -4.57 -1.98
N ALA A 74 -15.41 -5.16 -2.94
CA ALA A 74 -15.14 -4.51 -4.22
C ALA A 74 -16.42 -4.31 -5.04
N THR A 75 -17.36 -5.25 -4.95
CA THR A 75 -18.70 -5.12 -5.52
C THR A 75 -19.49 -3.97 -4.90
N ALA A 76 -19.47 -3.85 -3.58
CA ALA A 76 -20.16 -2.76 -2.89
C ALA A 76 -19.56 -1.39 -3.25
N ALA A 77 -18.22 -1.31 -3.37
CA ALA A 77 -17.54 -0.11 -3.84
C ALA A 77 -17.95 0.24 -5.28
N LEU A 78 -18.05 -0.77 -6.15
CA LEU A 78 -18.51 -0.61 -7.53
C LEU A 78 -19.98 -0.15 -7.61
N ASP A 79 -20.87 -0.75 -6.81
CA ASP A 79 -22.30 -0.43 -6.80
C ASP A 79 -22.58 0.99 -6.25
N ALA A 80 -21.65 1.58 -5.50
CA ALA A 80 -21.72 2.97 -5.07
C ALA A 80 -21.39 3.98 -6.19
N ILE A 81 -20.87 3.52 -7.34
CA ILE A 81 -20.52 4.38 -8.47
C ILE A 81 -21.76 4.68 -9.31
N THR A 82 -22.12 5.97 -9.41
CA THR A 82 -23.29 6.44 -10.16
C THR A 82 -22.98 6.94 -11.57
N VAL A 83 -21.70 6.99 -11.93
CA VAL A 83 -21.21 7.44 -13.25
C VAL A 83 -20.83 6.24 -14.12
N PRO A 84 -20.92 6.33 -15.46
CA PRO A 84 -20.59 5.22 -16.33
C PRO A 84 -19.13 4.76 -16.18
N VAL A 85 -18.94 3.48 -15.92
CA VAL A 85 -17.61 2.84 -15.89
C VAL A 85 -17.17 2.51 -17.32
N ALA A 86 -15.92 2.80 -17.65
CA ALA A 86 -15.30 2.57 -18.94
C ALA A 86 -14.38 1.33 -18.94
N ALA A 87 -13.75 1.03 -17.79
CA ALA A 87 -12.86 -0.11 -17.59
C ALA A 87 -12.71 -0.40 -16.09
N VAL A 88 -12.24 -1.60 -15.78
CA VAL A 88 -11.66 -1.93 -14.46
C VAL A 88 -10.15 -2.06 -14.66
N GLU A 89 -9.38 -1.38 -13.83
CA GLU A 89 -7.92 -1.33 -13.94
C GLU A 89 -7.25 -1.78 -12.64
N ALA A 90 -6.22 -2.61 -12.74
CA ALA A 90 -5.33 -2.95 -11.63
C ALA A 90 -3.93 -2.34 -11.87
N LEU A 91 -3.36 -1.74 -10.82
CA LEU A 91 -2.04 -1.11 -10.86
C LEU A 91 -1.21 -1.52 -9.66
N TRP A 92 0.08 -1.64 -9.90
CA TRP A 92 1.04 -1.69 -8.82
C TRP A 92 1.19 -0.30 -8.20
N ASP A 93 1.31 -0.29 -6.88
CA ASP A 93 1.81 0.81 -6.09
C ASP A 93 2.80 0.25 -5.05
N GLY A 94 3.65 1.10 -4.50
CA GLY A 94 4.71 0.69 -3.59
C GLY A 94 4.87 1.70 -2.47
N ASP A 95 4.93 1.21 -1.24
CA ASP A 95 5.22 2.03 -0.07
C ASP A 95 6.43 1.48 0.73
N SER A 96 6.61 2.02 1.92
CA SER A 96 7.67 1.59 2.86
C SER A 96 7.51 0.17 3.44
N ILE A 97 6.43 -0.53 3.14
CA ILE A 97 6.12 -1.90 3.58
C ILE A 97 6.33 -2.87 2.42
N GLY A 98 5.95 -2.45 1.21
CA GLY A 98 6.25 -3.18 -0.01
C GLY A 98 5.23 -2.92 -1.12
N TRP A 99 5.18 -3.86 -2.05
CA TRP A 99 4.25 -3.80 -3.17
C TRP A 99 2.80 -4.01 -2.74
N ILE A 100 1.91 -3.27 -3.40
CA ILE A 100 0.46 -3.41 -3.30
C ILE A 100 -0.12 -3.35 -4.70
N VAL A 101 -1.17 -4.10 -4.96
CA VAL A 101 -1.99 -3.91 -6.16
C VAL A 101 -3.26 -3.18 -5.77
N VAL A 102 -3.56 -2.07 -6.41
CA VAL A 102 -4.80 -1.31 -6.21
C VAL A 102 -5.70 -1.52 -7.41
N LEU A 103 -6.97 -1.77 -7.15
CA LEU A 103 -8.01 -1.98 -8.16
C LEU A 103 -8.88 -0.72 -8.26
N PHE A 104 -9.10 -0.26 -9.48
CA PHE A 104 -9.85 0.96 -9.79
C PHE A 104 -10.98 0.69 -10.79
N ALA A 105 -12.08 1.39 -10.63
CA ALA A 105 -13.03 1.66 -11.69
C ALA A 105 -12.61 2.94 -12.42
N ILE A 106 -12.46 2.85 -13.74
CA ILE A 106 -12.23 4.00 -14.60
C ILE A 106 -13.58 4.54 -15.03
N VAL A 107 -13.90 5.78 -14.69
CA VAL A 107 -15.24 6.36 -14.90
C VAL A 107 -15.23 7.50 -15.90
N ARG A 108 -16.32 7.66 -16.67
CA ARG A 108 -16.48 8.69 -17.72
C ARG A 108 -16.86 10.04 -17.14
N ARG A 109 -15.91 10.71 -16.51
CA ARG A 109 -16.00 12.10 -16.07
C ARG A 109 -14.60 12.73 -16.02
N PRO A 110 -14.45 14.06 -16.11
CA PRO A 110 -13.16 14.69 -15.89
C PRO A 110 -12.60 14.37 -14.50
N GLY A 111 -11.36 13.91 -14.46
CA GLY A 111 -10.60 13.65 -13.24
C GLY A 111 -9.42 14.60 -13.09
N ARG A 112 -8.63 14.39 -12.04
CA ARG A 112 -7.42 15.18 -11.79
C ARG A 112 -6.34 14.96 -12.85
N GLU A 113 -6.24 13.72 -13.34
CA GLU A 113 -5.16 13.29 -14.23
C GLU A 113 -5.56 13.22 -15.70
N HIS A 114 -6.87 13.26 -16.00
CA HIS A 114 -7.37 13.11 -17.37
C HIS A 114 -8.64 13.93 -17.63
N PRO A 115 -8.75 14.64 -18.77
CA PRO A 115 -9.89 15.53 -19.04
C PRO A 115 -11.23 14.81 -19.27
N ALA A 116 -11.21 13.51 -19.57
CA ALA A 116 -12.42 12.72 -19.85
C ALA A 116 -12.65 11.53 -18.92
N PHE A 117 -11.66 11.19 -18.08
CA PHE A 117 -11.71 10.02 -17.21
C PHE A 117 -11.23 10.37 -15.81
N ASP A 118 -11.77 9.64 -14.83
CA ASP A 118 -11.37 9.69 -13.44
C ASP A 118 -11.30 8.26 -12.90
N GLU A 119 -10.70 8.09 -11.74
CA GLU A 119 -10.55 6.79 -11.09
C GLU A 119 -11.30 6.74 -9.76
N MET A 120 -11.88 5.60 -9.45
CA MET A 120 -12.49 5.33 -8.14
C MET A 120 -11.95 4.01 -7.60
N CYS A 121 -11.38 4.04 -6.40
CA CYS A 121 -10.79 2.87 -5.76
C CYS A 121 -11.87 1.83 -5.45
N LEU A 122 -11.65 0.60 -5.88
CA LEU A 122 -12.49 -0.57 -5.61
C LEU A 122 -11.89 -1.48 -4.52
N GLY A 123 -10.59 -1.37 -4.27
CA GLY A 123 -9.91 -2.23 -3.29
C GLY A 123 -8.40 -2.27 -3.49
N ALA A 124 -7.72 -2.96 -2.58
CA ALA A 124 -6.29 -3.17 -2.67
C ALA A 124 -5.85 -4.54 -2.11
N PHE A 125 -4.66 -4.97 -2.52
CA PHE A 125 -4.12 -6.30 -2.26
C PHE A 125 -2.64 -6.23 -1.89
N ARG A 126 -2.30 -6.65 -0.67
CA ARG A 126 -0.93 -6.85 -0.19
C ARG A 126 -0.87 -8.11 0.66
N TYR A 127 0.18 -8.90 0.50
CA TYR A 127 0.40 -10.13 1.26
C TYR A 127 1.71 -10.06 2.03
N GLY A 128 1.73 -9.38 3.19
CA GLY A 128 2.95 -9.11 3.92
C GLY A 128 3.85 -8.05 3.25
N GLY A 129 5.04 -7.85 3.80
CA GLY A 129 6.05 -6.94 3.22
C GLY A 129 6.97 -7.57 2.17
N ASP A 130 7.87 -6.75 1.62
CA ASP A 130 8.80 -7.13 0.55
C ASP A 130 9.98 -8.01 0.98
N LEU A 131 10.09 -8.40 2.27
CA LEU A 131 11.05 -9.42 2.70
C LEU A 131 10.91 -10.73 1.90
N ARG A 132 9.70 -11.01 1.36
CA ARG A 132 9.44 -12.12 0.43
C ARG A 132 10.27 -12.06 -0.84
N VAL A 133 10.55 -10.87 -1.36
CA VAL A 133 11.41 -10.65 -2.56
C VAL A 133 12.83 -11.11 -2.27
N LEU A 134 13.38 -10.69 -1.12
CA LEU A 134 14.73 -11.08 -0.70
C LEU A 134 14.85 -12.59 -0.45
N ASN A 135 13.76 -13.22 -0.02
CA ASN A 135 13.70 -14.67 0.22
C ASN A 135 13.36 -15.47 -1.05
N GLY A 136 13.21 -14.84 -2.21
CA GLY A 136 12.86 -15.50 -3.47
C GLY A 136 11.48 -16.18 -3.45
N GLN A 137 10.56 -15.71 -2.60
CA GLN A 137 9.22 -16.26 -2.44
C GLN A 137 8.21 -15.70 -3.45
N VAL A 138 8.63 -14.69 -4.22
CA VAL A 138 7.89 -14.11 -5.34
C VAL A 138 8.83 -14.04 -6.56
N PRO A 139 8.33 -14.27 -7.79
CA PRO A 139 6.97 -14.68 -8.15
C PRO A 139 6.62 -16.15 -7.75
N PRO A 140 5.33 -16.53 -7.64
CA PRO A 140 4.14 -15.75 -8.03
C PRO A 140 3.75 -14.67 -7.02
N TRP A 141 3.16 -13.57 -7.50
CA TRP A 141 2.65 -12.47 -6.69
C TRP A 141 1.17 -12.72 -6.32
N PRO A 142 0.82 -13.13 -5.09
CA PRO A 142 -0.56 -13.46 -4.73
C PRO A 142 -1.50 -12.24 -4.82
N GLU A 143 -1.01 -11.05 -4.50
CA GLU A 143 -1.73 -9.79 -4.68
C GLU A 143 -2.17 -9.55 -6.14
N ALA A 144 -1.30 -9.87 -7.11
CA ALA A 144 -1.63 -9.76 -8.53
C ALA A 144 -2.64 -10.82 -8.96
N ALA A 145 -2.54 -12.04 -8.40
CA ALA A 145 -3.48 -13.12 -8.69
C ALA A 145 -4.91 -12.79 -8.23
N ASP A 146 -5.06 -12.25 -7.02
CA ASP A 146 -6.37 -11.84 -6.50
C ASP A 146 -6.93 -10.61 -7.21
N ALA A 147 -6.09 -9.60 -7.45
CA ALA A 147 -6.50 -8.43 -8.23
C ALA A 147 -6.98 -8.81 -9.62
N ARG A 148 -6.28 -9.75 -10.29
CA ARG A 148 -6.71 -10.27 -11.59
C ARG A 148 -8.04 -11.00 -11.50
N ARG A 149 -8.21 -11.89 -10.51
CA ARG A 149 -9.46 -12.66 -10.34
C ARG A 149 -10.65 -11.73 -10.09
N ILE A 150 -10.56 -10.86 -9.09
CA ILE A 150 -11.65 -9.95 -8.72
C ILE A 150 -11.88 -8.91 -9.82
N GLY A 151 -10.82 -8.31 -10.36
CA GLY A 151 -10.92 -7.33 -11.42
C GLY A 151 -11.58 -7.86 -12.69
N THR A 152 -11.27 -9.11 -13.08
CA THR A 152 -11.94 -9.78 -14.21
C THR A 152 -13.43 -9.97 -13.93
N GLU A 153 -13.78 -10.46 -12.75
CA GLU A 153 -15.19 -10.70 -12.39
C GLU A 153 -16.04 -9.42 -12.35
N LEU A 154 -15.48 -8.32 -11.84
CA LEU A 154 -16.15 -7.02 -11.86
C LEU A 154 -16.30 -6.46 -13.29
N ALA A 155 -15.26 -6.62 -14.12
CA ALA A 155 -15.29 -6.17 -15.51
C ALA A 155 -16.33 -6.95 -16.33
N ASP A 156 -16.38 -8.28 -16.15
CA ASP A 156 -17.37 -9.16 -16.79
C ASP A 156 -18.80 -8.78 -16.39
N ARG A 157 -19.04 -8.48 -15.11
CA ARG A 157 -20.35 -8.01 -14.61
C ARG A 157 -20.82 -6.73 -15.30
N LEU A 158 -19.91 -5.83 -15.64
CA LEU A 158 -20.20 -4.54 -16.28
C LEU A 158 -20.19 -4.59 -17.81
N GLY A 159 -19.64 -5.67 -18.40
CA GLY A 159 -19.39 -5.74 -19.84
C GLY A 159 -18.32 -4.73 -20.31
N VAL A 160 -17.32 -4.43 -19.48
CA VAL A 160 -16.21 -3.51 -19.76
C VAL A 160 -14.88 -4.27 -19.75
N PRO A 161 -13.79 -3.75 -20.33
CA PRO A 161 -12.49 -4.42 -20.26
C PRO A 161 -11.90 -4.38 -18.84
N PHE A 162 -11.22 -5.48 -18.47
CA PHE A 162 -10.24 -5.50 -17.39
C PHE A 162 -8.84 -5.23 -17.94
N TYR A 163 -8.08 -4.36 -17.27
CA TYR A 163 -6.72 -4.00 -17.67
C TYR A 163 -5.74 -4.12 -16.50
N PHE A 164 -4.67 -4.88 -16.69
CA PHE A 164 -3.55 -4.97 -15.75
C PHE A 164 -2.25 -5.10 -16.55
N HIS A 165 -1.46 -4.03 -16.61
CA HIS A 165 -0.35 -3.95 -17.57
C HIS A 165 0.79 -4.96 -17.29
N SER A 166 1.13 -5.18 -16.03
CA SER A 166 2.25 -6.03 -15.64
C SER A 166 1.91 -6.93 -14.45
N PRO A 167 1.05 -7.96 -14.64
CA PRO A 167 0.63 -8.83 -13.54
C PRO A 167 1.79 -9.65 -12.94
N ASP A 168 2.87 -9.86 -13.70
CA ASP A 168 3.98 -10.73 -13.31
C ASP A 168 5.17 -9.97 -12.69
N THR A 169 5.21 -8.64 -12.83
CA THR A 169 6.32 -7.81 -12.34
C THR A 169 5.81 -6.45 -11.85
N PRO A 170 6.07 -6.08 -10.59
CA PRO A 170 5.71 -4.76 -10.09
C PRO A 170 6.38 -3.63 -10.85
N ASP A 171 5.58 -2.66 -11.32
CA ASP A 171 6.05 -1.45 -12.00
C ASP A 171 4.96 -0.36 -11.90
N THR A 172 5.34 0.80 -11.35
CA THR A 172 4.46 1.94 -11.09
C THR A 172 4.52 3.01 -12.18
N PHE A 173 5.42 2.87 -13.15
CA PHE A 173 5.62 3.85 -14.21
C PHE A 173 4.88 3.51 -15.51
N LEU A 174 4.10 2.43 -15.49
CA LEU A 174 3.38 1.95 -16.66
C LEU A 174 2.20 2.86 -17.00
N PRO A 175 1.86 2.98 -18.30
CA PRO A 175 0.76 3.82 -18.74
C PRO A 175 -0.58 3.27 -18.22
N ARG A 176 -1.41 4.21 -17.73
CA ARG A 176 -2.82 4.00 -17.41
C ARG A 176 -3.62 3.50 -18.61
N TRP A 177 -4.73 2.82 -18.37
CA TRP A 177 -5.65 2.35 -19.40
C TRP A 177 -6.08 3.45 -20.38
N TRP A 178 -6.33 4.67 -19.89
CA TRP A 178 -6.73 5.79 -20.75
C TRP A 178 -5.60 6.41 -21.58
N ASN A 179 -4.34 6.00 -21.37
CA ASN A 179 -3.20 6.43 -22.20
C ASN A 179 -3.00 5.54 -23.45
N GLN A 180 -3.88 4.55 -23.66
CA GLN A 180 -3.81 3.58 -24.76
C GLN A 180 -4.35 4.14 -26.10
N GLY A 181 -4.77 5.41 -26.17
CA GLY A 181 -5.46 6.03 -27.31
C GLY A 181 -4.88 7.36 -27.75
#